data_AF-A0A931U515-F1
#
_entry.id   AF-A0A931U515-F1
#
_cell.length_a   1.000
_cell.length_b   1.000
_cell.length_c   1.000
_cell.angle_alpha   90.00
_cell.angle_beta   90.00
_cell.angle_gamma   90.00
#
_symmetry.space_group_name_H-M   'P 1'
#
loop_
_entity.id
_entity.type
_entity.pdbx_description
1 polymer ?
#
loop_
_entity_poly.entity_id
_entity_poly.type
_entity_poly.pdbx_seq_one_letter_code
_entity_poly.pdbx_strand_id
1 'polypeptide(L)'
;MSVREATPEAGQPPQDARIAPAVGRRPLRAGAYALLVAGVLVGVAAARAFPGSASEPVVRQAAAQPQIATTGPATAGERMVMAVVETGVVRPFRNGEQVLTSGPFALRMRFDPYPPAGAADLDITVVDDEDDRLIGDAVVTLRGEMPGHGHGVAPVRLPNRGAGHYGMHLNLTMAGDWTFDVDVRRGGQHGTLKVLLSAMSFSAR
;
A
#
# COMPACT_ATOMS: atom_id res chain seq x y z
N MET A 1 -36.70 -26.01 -51.97
CA MET A 1 -35.29 -25.93 -51.53
C MET A 1 -35.26 -26.23 -50.04
N SER A 2 -34.92 -27.46 -49.66
CA SER A 2 -34.91 -27.91 -48.27
C SER A 2 -33.53 -27.70 -47.68
N VAL A 3 -33.43 -26.88 -46.63
CA VAL A 3 -32.20 -26.66 -45.87
C VAL A 3 -32.17 -27.69 -44.74
N ARG A 4 -31.18 -28.57 -44.74
CA ARG A 4 -30.91 -29.53 -43.66
C ARG A 4 -30.01 -28.86 -42.63
N GLU A 5 -30.49 -28.77 -41.39
CA GLU A 5 -29.68 -28.38 -40.23
C GLU A 5 -28.75 -29.53 -39.84
N ALA A 6 -27.45 -29.24 -39.74
CA ALA A 6 -26.43 -30.17 -39.25
C ALA A 6 -26.20 -29.93 -37.76
N THR A 7 -26.44 -30.96 -36.94
CA THR A 7 -26.13 -30.99 -35.51
C THR A 7 -24.64 -31.30 -35.33
N PRO A 8 -23.86 -30.51 -34.56
CA PRO A 8 -22.50 -30.89 -34.21
C PRO A 8 -22.47 -31.86 -33.02
N GLU A 9 -21.72 -32.93 -33.24
CA GLU A 9 -21.44 -34.07 -32.37
C GLU A 9 -20.59 -33.65 -31.16
N ALA A 10 -21.02 -34.05 -29.96
CA ALA A 10 -20.31 -33.76 -28.71
C ALA A 10 -19.05 -34.64 -28.59
N GLY A 11 -17.89 -34.02 -28.81
CA GLY A 11 -16.58 -34.65 -28.60
C GLY A 11 -16.29 -34.88 -27.11
N GLN A 12 -16.12 -36.15 -26.76
CA GLN A 12 -15.76 -36.64 -25.43
C GLN A 12 -14.28 -36.33 -25.13
N PRO A 13 -13.92 -35.64 -24.03
CA PRO A 13 -12.53 -35.43 -23.69
C PRO A 13 -11.87 -36.71 -23.15
N PRO A 14 -10.56 -36.92 -23.44
CA PRO A 14 -9.83 -38.12 -23.05
C PRO A 14 -9.70 -38.23 -21.52
N GLN A 15 -10.04 -39.41 -21.02
CA GLN A 15 -9.67 -39.88 -19.70
C GLN A 15 -8.21 -40.36 -19.76
N ASP A 16 -7.38 -39.80 -18.88
CA ASP A 16 -6.15 -40.37 -18.29
C ASP A 16 -4.98 -39.38 -18.25
N ALA A 17 -4.78 -38.80 -17.07
CA ALA A 17 -3.46 -38.44 -16.59
C ALA A 17 -3.45 -38.56 -15.06
N ARG A 18 -3.11 -39.77 -14.59
CA ARG A 18 -2.73 -40.02 -13.20
C ARG A 18 -1.44 -39.26 -12.92
N ILE A 19 -1.51 -38.16 -12.16
CA ILE A 19 -0.33 -37.52 -11.57
C ILE A 19 -0.29 -37.89 -10.09
N ALA A 20 0.81 -38.53 -9.71
CA ALA A 20 1.12 -39.00 -8.36
C ALA A 20 1.26 -37.85 -7.34
N PRO A 21 1.07 -38.12 -6.03
CA PRO A 21 1.23 -37.12 -4.98
C PRO A 21 2.71 -36.91 -4.63
N ALA A 22 3.26 -35.74 -4.96
CA ALA A 22 4.53 -35.29 -4.39
C ALA A 22 4.26 -34.62 -3.03
N VAL A 23 4.23 -35.43 -1.98
CA VAL A 23 4.24 -34.97 -0.57
C VAL A 23 5.63 -34.42 -0.25
N GLY A 24 5.83 -33.14 -0.53
CA GLY A 24 6.98 -32.36 -0.05
C GLY A 24 6.58 -31.57 1.19
N ARG A 25 6.55 -32.20 2.37
CA ARG A 25 6.40 -31.48 3.65
C ARG A 25 7.68 -30.69 3.90
N ARG A 26 7.67 -29.38 3.60
CA ARG A 26 8.67 -28.45 4.13
C ARG A 26 8.44 -28.29 5.64
N PRO A 27 9.49 -28.23 6.47
CA PRO A 27 9.35 -28.02 7.89
C PRO A 27 8.76 -26.63 8.14
N LEU A 28 7.59 -26.59 8.77
CA LEU A 28 7.05 -25.40 9.42
C LEU A 28 8.13 -24.88 10.38
N ARG A 29 8.72 -23.72 10.08
CA ARG A 29 9.44 -22.95 11.09
C ARG A 29 8.38 -22.41 12.04
N ALA A 30 8.07 -23.20 13.06
CA ALA A 30 7.33 -22.73 14.22
C ALA A 30 8.18 -21.65 14.89
N GLY A 31 7.90 -20.39 14.55
CA GLY A 31 8.27 -19.26 15.39
C GLY A 31 7.53 -19.41 16.70
N ALA A 32 8.21 -19.95 17.70
CA ALA A 32 7.73 -20.05 19.06
C ALA A 32 7.60 -18.64 19.64
N TYR A 33 6.43 -18.02 19.47
CA TYR A 33 6.00 -16.95 20.36
C TYR A 33 5.65 -17.58 21.70
N ALA A 34 6.62 -17.59 22.61
CA ALA A 34 6.41 -17.93 24.00
C ALA A 34 5.48 -16.88 24.63
N LEU A 35 4.21 -17.25 24.75
CA LEU A 35 3.22 -16.59 25.57
C LEU A 35 3.61 -16.82 27.04
N LEU A 36 4.33 -15.87 27.64
CA LEU A 36 4.51 -15.80 29.08
C LEU A 36 3.27 -15.13 29.68
N VAL A 37 2.28 -15.95 30.04
CA VAL A 37 1.22 -15.59 30.98
C VAL A 37 1.65 -16.06 32.35
N ALA A 38 2.11 -15.14 33.19
CA ALA A 38 2.14 -15.34 34.65
C ALA A 38 2.23 -13.97 35.33
N GLY A 39 1.20 -13.61 36.08
CA GLY A 39 1.21 -12.38 36.88
C GLY A 39 -0.15 -11.92 37.36
N VAL A 40 -0.86 -12.77 38.11
CA VAL A 40 -1.94 -12.32 39.00
C VAL A 40 -1.30 -11.57 40.16
N LEU A 41 -1.62 -10.29 40.34
CA LEU A 41 -1.56 -9.64 41.64
C LEU A 41 -2.84 -8.82 41.85
N VAL A 42 -3.69 -9.36 42.71
CA VAL A 42 -4.79 -8.68 43.36
C VAL A 42 -4.19 -7.63 44.30
N GLY A 43 -4.48 -6.35 44.05
CA GLY A 43 -4.12 -5.23 44.90
C GLY A 43 -5.34 -4.35 45.16
N VAL A 44 -5.79 -4.34 46.41
CA VAL A 44 -6.94 -3.60 46.93
C VAL A 44 -6.55 -2.16 47.31
N ALA A 45 -7.48 -1.23 47.06
CA ALA A 45 -7.70 0.08 47.69
C ALA A 45 -6.68 1.23 47.47
N ALA A 46 -7.17 2.33 46.87
CA ALA A 46 -7.46 3.58 47.60
C ALA A 46 -8.13 4.60 46.66
N ALA A 47 -9.37 4.96 46.96
CA ALA A 47 -10.02 6.12 46.36
C ALA A 47 -9.34 7.39 46.88
N ARG A 48 -8.67 8.14 46.00
CA ARG A 48 -8.28 9.52 46.23
C ARG A 48 -9.04 10.43 45.26
N ALA A 49 -9.79 11.35 45.85
CA ALA A 49 -10.45 12.43 45.16
C ALA A 49 -9.41 13.32 44.45
N PHE A 50 -9.64 13.59 43.16
CA PHE A 50 -8.88 14.59 42.41
C PHE A 50 -9.59 15.94 42.48
N PRO A 51 -8.94 17.00 42.97
CA PRO A 51 -9.43 18.35 42.85
C PRO A 51 -9.12 18.92 41.45
N GLY A 52 -10.12 19.59 40.86
CA GLY A 52 -9.95 20.73 39.95
C GLY A 52 -9.20 20.50 38.63
N SER A 53 -9.94 20.24 37.55
CA SER A 53 -9.46 20.44 36.19
C SER A 53 -9.22 21.94 35.94
N ALA A 54 -7.97 22.38 36.03
CA ALA A 54 -7.51 23.61 35.41
C ALA A 54 -7.28 23.34 33.93
N SER A 55 -7.93 24.14 33.08
CA SER A 55 -7.81 24.09 31.63
C SER A 55 -6.38 24.42 31.20
N GLU A 56 -5.63 23.43 30.73
CA GLU A 56 -4.32 23.67 30.10
C GLU A 56 -4.49 24.37 28.75
N PRO A 57 -3.62 25.33 28.40
CA PRO A 57 -3.61 25.94 27.08
C PRO A 57 -3.17 24.90 26.05
N VAL A 58 -4.00 24.70 25.02
CA VAL A 58 -3.67 23.91 23.83
C VAL A 58 -2.52 24.59 23.09
N VAL A 59 -1.29 24.21 23.43
CA VAL A 59 -0.10 24.58 22.66
C VAL A 59 -0.16 23.78 21.36
N ARG A 60 -0.57 24.44 20.27
CA ARG A 60 -0.45 23.90 18.91
C ARG A 60 1.03 23.83 18.56
N GLN A 61 1.67 22.72 18.90
CA GLN A 61 3.01 22.41 18.46
C GLN A 61 2.96 22.09 16.96
N ALA A 62 3.28 23.07 16.13
CA ALA A 62 3.54 22.84 14.71
C ALA A 62 4.72 21.88 14.62
N ALA A 63 4.45 20.59 14.35
CA ALA A 63 5.49 19.62 14.10
C ALA A 63 6.33 20.13 12.91
N ALA A 64 7.58 20.47 13.17
CA ALA A 64 8.53 20.82 12.13
C ALA A 64 8.58 19.63 11.16
N GLN A 65 8.15 19.87 9.92
CA GLN A 65 8.18 18.85 8.89
C GLN A 65 9.65 18.48 8.63
N PRO A 66 10.01 17.18 8.58
CA PRO A 66 11.34 16.78 8.19
C PRO A 66 11.60 17.34 6.78
N GLN A 67 12.53 18.28 6.67
CA GLN A 67 13.06 18.69 5.38
C GLN A 67 13.81 17.48 4.83
N ILE A 68 13.21 16.78 3.88
CA ILE A 68 13.82 15.63 3.23
C ILE A 68 15.01 16.17 2.43
N ALA A 69 16.21 15.95 2.94
CA ALA A 69 17.43 16.27 2.22
C ALA A 69 17.58 15.30 1.06
N THR A 70 17.49 15.79 -0.17
CA THR A 70 17.69 15.00 -1.38
C THR A 70 19.20 14.74 -1.56
N THR A 71 19.72 13.67 -0.95
CA THR A 71 21.15 13.33 -1.04
C THR A 71 21.45 12.56 -2.33
N GLY A 72 21.77 13.29 -3.40
CA GLY A 72 22.36 12.74 -4.62
C GLY A 72 22.08 13.60 -5.86
N PRO A 73 23.06 13.83 -6.75
CA PRO A 73 22.78 14.49 -8.02
C PRO A 73 21.91 13.56 -8.87
N ALA A 74 20.63 13.91 -9.02
CA ALA A 74 19.78 13.32 -10.04
C ALA A 74 20.47 13.51 -11.40
N THR A 75 20.72 12.42 -12.12
CA THR A 75 21.33 12.48 -13.45
C THR A 75 20.43 13.33 -14.33
N ALA A 76 20.97 14.41 -14.92
CA ALA A 76 20.22 15.32 -15.77
C ALA A 76 19.62 14.56 -16.97
N GLY A 77 18.34 14.23 -16.90
CA GLY A 77 17.64 13.39 -17.88
C GLY A 77 16.64 12.40 -17.26
N GLU A 78 16.73 12.13 -15.96
CA GLU A 78 15.78 11.23 -15.29
C GLU A 78 14.45 11.92 -14.99
N ARG A 79 13.50 11.51 -15.83
CA ARG A 79 12.03 11.61 -15.75
C ARG A 79 11.53 11.37 -14.32
N MET A 80 10.41 12.01 -13.98
CA MET A 80 9.74 11.98 -12.68
C MET A 80 10.03 10.74 -11.84
N VAL A 81 10.48 10.98 -10.62
CA VAL A 81 10.93 9.94 -9.71
C VAL A 81 9.79 9.62 -8.75
N MET A 82 9.26 8.41 -8.87
CA MET A 82 8.60 7.79 -7.72
C MET A 82 9.70 7.27 -6.80
N ALA A 83 9.59 7.56 -5.52
CA ALA A 83 10.52 7.07 -4.53
C ALA A 83 9.80 6.63 -3.27
N VAL A 84 10.34 5.62 -2.61
CA VAL A 84 9.91 5.23 -1.28
C VAL A 84 10.70 6.02 -0.26
N VAL A 85 10.00 6.50 0.76
CA VAL A 85 10.58 7.21 1.89
C VAL A 85 10.55 6.28 3.10
N GLU A 86 11.69 5.67 3.40
CA GLU A 86 11.83 4.71 4.50
C GLU A 86 12.93 5.17 5.44
N THR A 87 12.59 5.40 6.72
CA THR A 87 13.56 5.83 7.74
C THR A 87 14.38 7.09 7.36
N GLY A 88 13.82 7.95 6.52
CA GLY A 88 14.49 9.16 6.01
C GLY A 88 15.35 8.93 4.77
N VAL A 89 15.48 7.69 4.29
CA VAL A 89 16.13 7.36 3.03
C VAL A 89 15.11 7.41 1.91
N VAL A 90 15.43 8.13 0.84
CA VAL A 90 14.63 8.22 -0.38
C VAL A 90 15.21 7.25 -1.41
N ARG A 91 14.45 6.21 -1.77
CA ARG A 91 14.87 5.21 -2.76
C ARG A 91 13.96 5.24 -3.98
N PRO A 92 14.48 5.55 -5.19
CA PRO A 92 13.66 5.54 -6.39
C PRO A 92 13.12 4.14 -6.72
N PHE A 93 11.94 4.08 -7.33
CA PHE A 93 11.36 2.86 -7.90
C PHE A 93 10.57 3.17 -9.17
N ARG A 94 10.37 2.18 -10.04
CA ARG A 94 9.69 2.33 -11.33
C ARG A 94 8.17 2.20 -11.20
N ASN A 95 7.44 2.79 -12.15
CA ASN A 95 5.98 2.62 -12.25
C ASN A 95 5.63 1.15 -12.45
N GLY A 96 4.85 0.57 -11.53
CA GLY A 96 4.51 -0.85 -11.47
C GLY A 96 5.54 -1.75 -10.79
N GLU A 97 6.67 -1.22 -10.32
CA GLU A 97 7.65 -1.98 -9.54
C GLU A 97 7.07 -2.38 -8.18
N GLN A 98 7.44 -3.57 -7.71
CA GLN A 98 7.07 -4.07 -6.40
C GLN A 98 7.93 -3.44 -5.32
N VAL A 99 7.30 -2.92 -4.27
CA VAL A 99 7.98 -2.36 -3.11
C VAL A 99 7.43 -2.93 -1.82
N LEU A 100 8.33 -3.34 -0.92
CA LEU A 100 7.98 -3.83 0.40
C LEU A 100 7.39 -2.71 1.27
N THR A 101 6.40 -3.08 2.06
CA THR A 101 5.87 -2.24 3.15
C THR A 101 6.66 -2.51 4.43
N SER A 102 6.33 -1.80 5.51
CA SER A 102 6.82 -2.12 6.87
C SER A 102 6.27 -3.44 7.46
N GLY A 103 5.32 -4.10 6.78
CA GLY A 103 4.68 -5.34 7.21
C GLY A 103 4.83 -6.47 6.17
N PRO A 104 4.02 -7.54 6.27
CA PRO A 104 4.13 -8.74 5.42
C PRO A 104 3.46 -8.55 4.04
N PHE A 105 3.58 -7.35 3.49
CA PHE A 105 2.97 -6.99 2.21
C PHE A 105 4.01 -6.34 1.32
N ALA A 106 3.92 -6.61 0.03
CA ALA A 106 4.52 -5.78 -1.00
C ALA A 106 3.44 -5.17 -1.89
N LEU A 107 3.72 -3.98 -2.43
CA LEU A 107 2.79 -3.22 -3.26
C LEU A 107 3.40 -2.99 -4.63
N ARG A 108 2.62 -3.20 -5.69
CA ARG A 108 2.95 -2.71 -7.04
C ARG A 108 2.06 -1.52 -7.33
N MET A 109 2.64 -0.34 -7.39
CA MET A 109 1.90 0.92 -7.63
C MET A 109 2.07 1.37 -9.06
N ARG A 110 0.96 1.57 -9.76
CA ARG A 110 0.93 2.02 -11.15
C ARG A 110 0.03 3.23 -11.30
N PHE A 111 0.57 4.31 -11.86
CA PHE A 111 -0.19 5.45 -12.35
C PHE A 111 -0.39 5.36 -13.86
N ASP A 112 -1.55 5.79 -14.34
CA ASP A 112 -1.89 5.89 -15.76
C ASP A 112 -2.70 7.19 -16.03
N PRO A 113 -2.20 8.16 -16.82
CA PRO A 113 -0.91 8.16 -17.50
C PRO A 113 0.27 8.32 -16.54
N TYR A 114 1.46 7.88 -16.99
CA TYR A 114 2.73 8.10 -16.31
C TYR A 114 3.71 8.89 -17.17
N PRO A 115 4.34 9.97 -16.66
CA PRO A 115 4.08 10.56 -15.34
C PRO A 115 2.67 11.15 -15.22
N PRO A 116 2.06 11.14 -14.01
CA PRO A 116 0.77 11.79 -13.80
C PRO A 116 0.92 13.31 -13.95
N ALA A 117 0.07 13.90 -14.78
CA ALA A 117 0.07 15.33 -15.08
C ALA A 117 -1.33 15.92 -14.94
N GLY A 118 -1.77 16.09 -13.70
CA GLY A 118 -3.17 16.41 -13.39
C GLY A 118 -3.92 15.14 -12.99
N ALA A 119 -4.87 14.72 -13.81
CA ALA A 119 -5.66 13.52 -13.57
C ALA A 119 -4.86 12.25 -13.89
N ALA A 120 -4.91 11.25 -13.01
CA ALA A 120 -4.33 9.93 -13.25
C ALA A 120 -5.10 8.84 -12.49
N ASP A 121 -5.20 7.67 -13.09
CA ASP A 121 -5.68 6.48 -12.39
C ASP A 121 -4.53 5.82 -11.63
N LEU A 122 -4.74 5.60 -10.33
CA LEU A 122 -3.85 4.82 -9.48
C LEU A 122 -4.40 3.40 -9.35
N ASP A 123 -3.57 2.42 -9.69
CA ASP A 123 -3.77 1.00 -9.40
C ASP A 123 -2.69 0.53 -8.42
N ILE A 124 -3.10 -0.09 -7.32
CA ILE A 124 -2.26 -0.72 -6.32
C ILE A 124 -2.59 -2.21 -6.34
N THR A 125 -1.60 -3.02 -6.69
CA THR A 125 -1.67 -4.48 -6.48
C THR A 125 -1.03 -4.83 -5.15
N VAL A 126 -1.76 -5.54 -4.28
CA VAL A 126 -1.23 -6.04 -3.00
C VAL A 126 -0.80 -7.49 -3.18
N VAL A 127 0.45 -7.79 -2.85
CA VAL A 127 1.00 -9.15 -2.85
C VAL A 127 1.55 -9.52 -1.48
N ASP A 128 1.52 -10.82 -1.18
CA ASP A 128 2.23 -11.43 -0.06
C ASP A 128 3.74 -11.35 -0.33
N ASP A 129 4.53 -10.95 0.66
CA ASP A 129 5.97 -10.76 0.49
C ASP A 129 6.75 -12.08 0.48
N GLU A 130 6.20 -13.16 1.06
CA GLU A 130 6.86 -14.46 1.13
C GLU A 130 6.66 -15.29 -0.15
N ASP A 131 5.45 -15.26 -0.73
CA ASP A 131 5.06 -16.15 -1.83
C ASP A 131 4.59 -15.44 -3.12
N ASP A 132 4.66 -14.10 -3.17
CA ASP A 132 4.22 -13.26 -4.31
C ASP A 132 2.74 -13.46 -4.70
N ARG A 133 1.92 -14.08 -3.84
CA ARG A 133 0.51 -14.31 -4.13
C ARG A 133 -0.28 -13.02 -4.01
N LEU A 134 -1.21 -12.81 -4.94
CA LEU A 134 -2.15 -11.69 -4.90
C LEU A 134 -3.06 -11.77 -3.67
N ILE A 135 -3.14 -10.65 -2.94
CA ILE A 135 -3.90 -10.54 -1.70
C ILE A 135 -5.23 -9.83 -1.96
N GLY A 136 -6.29 -10.63 -2.05
CA GLY A 136 -7.67 -10.14 -1.98
C GLY A 136 -8.12 -9.74 -0.58
N ASP A 137 -9.20 -8.94 -0.53
CA ASP A 137 -9.95 -8.56 0.67
C ASP A 137 -9.18 -7.77 1.73
N ALA A 138 -8.05 -7.17 1.35
CA ALA A 138 -7.37 -6.20 2.18
C ALA A 138 -8.17 -4.89 2.27
N VAL A 139 -8.01 -4.18 3.38
CA VAL A 139 -8.40 -2.79 3.49
C VAL A 139 -7.19 -1.95 3.13
N VAL A 140 -7.23 -1.31 1.97
CA VAL A 140 -6.19 -0.38 1.52
C VAL A 140 -6.70 1.05 1.71
N THR A 141 -5.96 1.85 2.47
CA THR A 141 -6.25 3.28 2.68
C THR A 141 -5.11 4.10 2.09
N LEU A 142 -5.46 5.14 1.35
CA LEU A 142 -4.53 6.11 0.78
C LEU A 142 -4.77 7.46 1.43
N ARG A 143 -3.70 8.15 1.84
CA ARG A 143 -3.72 9.58 2.14
C ARG A 143 -2.68 10.24 1.24
N GLY A 144 -3.01 11.38 0.65
CA GLY A 144 -2.08 12.17 -0.15
C GLY A 144 -1.89 13.55 0.47
N GLU A 145 -0.72 14.13 0.32
CA GLU A 145 -0.46 15.52 0.72
C GLU A 145 0.54 16.14 -0.27
N MET A 146 0.39 17.45 -0.50
CA MET A 146 1.39 18.27 -1.17
C MET A 146 2.08 19.11 -0.08
N PRO A 147 3.34 18.78 0.28
CA PRO A 147 4.10 19.56 1.25
C PRO A 147 4.13 21.06 0.88
N GLY A 148 4.01 21.92 1.89
CA GLY A 148 4.10 23.37 1.73
C GLY A 148 2.84 24.10 1.23
N HIS A 149 1.83 23.41 0.70
CA HIS A 149 0.65 24.07 0.12
C HIS A 149 -0.67 23.77 0.84
N GLY A 150 -0.68 22.91 1.86
CA GLY A 150 -1.88 22.59 2.65
C GLY A 150 -2.97 21.84 1.86
N HIS A 151 -2.67 21.43 0.64
CA HIS A 151 -3.53 20.60 -0.20
C HIS A 151 -3.19 19.12 -0.01
N GLY A 152 -4.19 18.26 -0.19
CA GLY A 152 -4.02 16.83 -0.03
C GLY A 152 -5.27 16.03 -0.40
N VAL A 153 -5.10 14.73 -0.42
CA VAL A 153 -6.17 13.74 -0.48
C VAL A 153 -6.39 13.26 0.94
N ALA A 154 -7.57 13.57 1.51
CA ALA A 154 -7.95 13.03 2.82
C ALA A 154 -7.87 11.49 2.81
N PRO A 155 -7.62 10.84 3.96
CA PRO A 155 -7.59 9.39 4.03
C PRO A 155 -8.83 8.76 3.38
N VAL A 156 -8.62 7.97 2.34
CA VAL A 156 -9.67 7.33 1.55
C VAL A 156 -9.40 5.84 1.43
N ARG A 157 -10.44 5.03 1.70
CA ARG A 157 -10.39 3.59 1.45
C ARG A 157 -10.48 3.35 -0.05
N LEU A 158 -9.50 2.65 -0.61
CA LEU A 158 -9.48 2.31 -2.03
C LEU A 158 -10.50 1.18 -2.31
N PRO A 159 -11.33 1.32 -3.35
CA PRO A 159 -12.19 0.24 -3.82
C PRO A 159 -11.39 -1.00 -4.19
N ASN A 160 -11.81 -2.17 -3.70
CA ASN A 160 -11.30 -3.47 -4.13
C ASN A 160 -11.89 -3.78 -5.52
N ARG A 161 -11.03 -3.96 -6.52
CA ARG A 161 -11.38 -4.28 -7.92
C ARG A 161 -11.29 -5.77 -8.24
N GLY A 162 -10.99 -6.61 -7.23
CA GLY A 162 -10.80 -8.05 -7.35
C GLY A 162 -9.33 -8.43 -7.57
N ALA A 163 -9.01 -9.71 -7.31
CA ALA A 163 -7.68 -10.29 -7.53
C ALA A 163 -6.50 -9.49 -6.92
N GLY A 164 -6.73 -8.82 -5.79
CA GLY A 164 -5.70 -8.03 -5.10
C GLY A 164 -5.40 -6.66 -5.72
N HIS A 165 -6.23 -6.20 -6.66
CA HIS A 165 -6.15 -4.85 -7.23
C HIS A 165 -7.06 -3.88 -6.47
N TYR A 166 -6.53 -2.70 -6.16
CA TYR A 166 -7.22 -1.60 -5.52
C TYR A 166 -6.89 -0.31 -6.25
N GLY A 167 -7.85 0.58 -6.46
CA GLY A 167 -7.51 1.77 -7.22
C GLY A 167 -8.56 2.86 -7.20
N MET A 168 -8.10 4.07 -7.49
CA MET A 168 -8.94 5.27 -7.57
C MET A 168 -8.44 6.21 -8.66
N HIS A 169 -9.33 7.10 -9.07
CA HIS A 169 -8.95 8.23 -9.88
C HIS A 169 -8.40 9.34 -8.97
N LEU A 170 -7.18 9.80 -9.25
CA LEU A 170 -6.54 10.90 -8.55
C LEU A 170 -6.59 12.15 -9.43
N ASN A 171 -6.92 13.28 -8.80
CA ASN A 171 -6.84 14.59 -9.44
C ASN A 171 -5.73 15.41 -8.78
N LEU A 172 -4.54 15.37 -9.35
CA LEU A 172 -3.36 16.11 -8.89
C LEU A 172 -3.35 17.49 -9.55
N THR A 173 -4.30 18.34 -9.15
CA THR A 173 -4.60 19.64 -9.80
C THR A 173 -3.43 20.62 -9.85
N MET A 174 -2.36 20.36 -9.08
CA MET A 174 -1.18 21.21 -9.00
C MET A 174 0.07 20.40 -9.26
N ALA A 175 0.98 21.02 -10.02
CA ALA A 175 2.34 20.55 -10.18
C ALA A 175 3.08 20.60 -8.85
N GLY A 176 4.03 19.68 -8.67
CA GLY A 176 4.91 19.66 -7.53
C GLY A 176 5.03 18.28 -6.92
N ASP A 177 5.72 18.24 -5.78
CA ASP A 177 5.93 17.01 -5.04
C ASP A 177 4.67 16.63 -4.28
N TRP A 178 4.26 15.37 -4.43
CA TRP A 178 3.18 14.76 -3.67
C TRP A 178 3.74 13.62 -2.83
N THR A 179 3.34 13.54 -1.56
CA THR A 179 3.59 12.38 -0.73
C THR A 179 2.30 11.60 -0.51
N PHE A 180 2.39 10.28 -0.60
CA PHE A 180 1.29 9.36 -0.37
C PHE A 180 1.64 8.40 0.75
N ASP A 181 0.75 8.31 1.74
CA ASP A 181 0.78 7.27 2.76
C ASP A 181 -0.23 6.18 2.40
N VAL A 182 0.26 4.97 2.18
CA VAL A 182 -0.53 3.78 1.92
C VAL A 182 -0.54 2.90 3.17
N ASP A 183 -1.72 2.58 3.67
CA ASP A 183 -1.96 1.68 4.80
C ASP A 183 -2.70 0.44 4.28
N VAL A 184 -2.16 -0.75 4.56
CA VAL A 184 -2.74 -2.03 4.14
C VAL A 184 -2.99 -2.90 5.37
N ARG A 185 -4.23 -3.36 5.52
CA ARG A 185 -4.65 -4.22 6.64
C ARG A 185 -5.37 -5.46 6.14
N ARG A 186 -5.03 -6.62 6.69
CA ARG A 186 -5.72 -7.88 6.42
C ARG A 186 -5.48 -8.88 7.55
N GLY A 187 -6.54 -9.51 8.05
CA GLY A 187 -6.41 -10.62 9.00
C GLY A 187 -5.56 -10.33 10.25
N GLY A 188 -5.57 -9.10 10.75
CA GLY A 188 -4.75 -8.66 11.89
C GLY A 188 -3.32 -8.23 11.54
N GLN A 189 -2.87 -8.45 10.30
CA GLN A 189 -1.60 -7.91 9.78
C GLN A 189 -1.77 -6.48 9.29
N HIS A 190 -0.68 -5.71 9.35
CA HIS A 190 -0.64 -4.30 8.99
C HIS A 190 0.71 -3.98 8.34
N GLY A 191 0.69 -3.25 7.24
CA GLY A 191 1.87 -2.68 6.60
C GLY A 191 1.59 -1.27 6.12
N THR A 192 2.63 -0.42 6.14
CA THR A 192 2.57 0.95 5.66
C THR A 192 3.66 1.23 4.64
N LEU A 193 3.38 2.10 3.67
CA LEU A 193 4.34 2.59 2.70
C LEU A 193 4.18 4.10 2.51
N LYS A 194 5.27 4.87 2.59
CA LYS A 194 5.29 6.28 2.22
C LYS A 194 5.98 6.44 0.86
N VAL A 195 5.27 7.03 -0.09
CA VAL A 195 5.73 7.25 -1.46
C VAL A 195 5.84 8.74 -1.73
N LEU A 196 6.99 9.18 -2.24
CA LEU A 196 7.18 10.48 -2.85
C LEU A 196 6.98 10.36 -4.35
N LEU A 197 6.07 11.14 -4.90
CA LEU A 197 5.89 11.35 -6.33
C LEU A 197 6.39 12.76 -6.63
N SER A 198 7.60 12.85 -7.20
CA SER A 198 8.15 14.15 -7.57
C SER A 198 7.77 14.50 -9.01
N ALA A 199 6.88 15.48 -9.16
CA ALA A 199 6.51 15.98 -10.48
C ALA A 199 7.40 17.13 -10.92
N MET A 200 8.03 17.00 -12.08
CA MET A 200 8.77 18.12 -12.66
C MET A 200 7.79 19.26 -12.97
N SER A 201 8.20 20.49 -12.63
CA SER A 201 7.49 21.73 -12.97
C SER A 201 7.04 21.70 -14.43
N PHE A 202 5.74 21.86 -14.69
CA PHE A 202 5.24 22.05 -16.04
C PHE A 202 5.80 23.38 -16.55
N SER A 203 6.83 23.32 -17.39
CA SER A 203 7.15 24.47 -18.24
C SER A 203 6.04 24.56 -19.27
N ALA A 204 5.07 25.47 -19.03
CA ALA A 204 4.08 25.83 -20.01
C ALA A 204 4.83 26.25 -21.29
N ARG A 205 4.65 25.48 -22.36
CA ARG A 205 5.11 25.84 -23.71
C ARG A 205 4.04 26.65 -24.41
#